data_AF-A0A8J5QFS6-F1
#
_entry.id   AF-A0A8J5QFS6-F1
#
_cell.length_a   1.000
_cell.length_b   1.000
_cell.length_c   1.000
_cell.angle_alpha   90.00
_cell.angle_beta   90.00
_cell.angle_gamma   90.00
#
_symmetry.space_group_name_H-M   'P 1'
#
loop_
_entity.id
_entity.type
_entity.pdbx_description
1 polymer ?
#
loop_
_entity_poly.entity_id
_entity_poly.type
_entity_poly.pdbx_seq_one_letter_code
_entity_poly.pdbx_strand_id
1 'polypeptide(L)'
;MPLSLTIIKNPDSTTIQKHFSAISKTYPYFKKVQYITSSPSSPPPSPKVRIVQQTTNNLWDLLQTKKFILAIPIDQLSLQTTELLESFEFRDGKITILLNQDNFQKVPPGPNWTIKKLKMDKVGHGGSYYAKYRYKILIDSISSEVEYVIKQLFSEVQVTTTLESGDIPSPENEVIEINRDEDLDELDEYEKYEYLTVISSFQRQQVIQDENLSSFKLIGGNKGTCTKYTYKDIGSSWMDSIGVDSHWDIISIYPDNSSHILLYKSTNTMYIWNTK
;
A
#
# COMPACT_ATOMS: atom_id res chain seq x y z
N MET A 1 -10.29 -8.51 -9.10
CA MET A 1 -9.78 -8.82 -7.74
C MET A 1 -10.93 -8.77 -6.75
N PRO A 2 -11.03 -9.64 -5.73
CA PRO A 2 -12.14 -9.58 -4.78
C PRO A 2 -12.06 -8.32 -3.92
N LEU A 3 -12.93 -7.36 -4.20
CA LEU A 3 -13.10 -6.16 -3.40
C LEU A 3 -13.80 -6.50 -2.08
N SER A 4 -13.18 -6.17 -0.96
CA SER A 4 -13.85 -6.22 0.34
C SER A 4 -14.40 -4.84 0.69
N LEU A 5 -15.70 -4.76 0.98
CA LEU A 5 -16.39 -3.53 1.39
C LEU A 5 -16.76 -3.61 2.87
N THR A 6 -16.29 -2.65 3.66
CA THR A 6 -16.72 -2.42 5.04
C THR A 6 -17.53 -1.12 5.11
N ILE A 7 -18.72 -1.18 5.71
CA ILE A 7 -19.62 -0.03 5.87
C ILE A 7 -19.78 0.27 7.35
N ILE A 8 -19.49 1.51 7.74
CA ILE A 8 -19.58 1.99 9.13
C ILE A 8 -20.62 3.10 9.17
N LYS A 9 -21.72 2.88 9.89
CA LYS A 9 -22.78 3.87 10.07
C LYS A 9 -22.49 4.74 11.29
N ASN A 10 -22.73 6.04 11.14
CA ASN A 10 -22.48 7.07 12.15
C ASN A 10 -21.10 6.90 12.82
N PRO A 11 -20.01 6.88 12.03
CA PRO A 11 -18.68 6.67 12.58
C PRO A 11 -18.33 7.82 13.51
N ASP A 12 -18.09 7.52 14.78
CA ASP A 12 -17.52 8.48 15.72
C ASP A 12 -16.00 8.58 15.55
N SER A 13 -15.41 9.55 16.25
CA SER A 13 -13.98 9.83 16.18
C SER A 13 -13.11 8.60 16.48
N THR A 14 -13.49 7.87 17.52
CA THR A 14 -12.78 6.69 17.99
C THR A 14 -12.85 5.54 16.98
N THR A 15 -13.99 5.36 16.32
CA THR A 15 -14.17 4.32 15.30
C THR A 15 -13.33 4.60 14.07
N ILE A 16 -13.32 5.85 13.57
CA ILE A 16 -12.47 6.24 12.43
C ILE A 16 -11.00 5.98 12.76
N GLN A 17 -10.54 6.43 13.94
CA GLN A 17 -9.15 6.24 14.33
C GLN A 17 -8.76 4.77 14.49
N LYS A 18 -9.65 3.93 15.03
CA LYS A 18 -9.41 2.49 15.10
C LYS A 18 -9.16 1.88 13.72
N HIS A 19 -9.88 2.33 12.69
CA HIS A 19 -9.67 1.86 11.32
C HIS A 19 -8.37 2.39 10.71
N PHE A 20 -8.05 3.67 10.91
CA PHE A 20 -6.77 4.23 10.49
C PHE A 20 -5.60 3.50 11.12
N SER A 21 -5.60 3.32 12.44
CA SER A 21 -4.55 2.57 13.13
C SER A 21 -4.47 1.10 12.69
N ALA A 22 -5.59 0.47 12.32
CA ALA A 22 -5.56 -0.90 11.78
C ALA A 22 -4.87 -0.97 10.41
N ILE A 23 -5.13 0.02 9.54
CA ILE A 23 -4.44 0.14 8.25
C ILE A 23 -2.96 0.44 8.47
N SER A 24 -2.60 1.39 9.34
CA SER A 24 -1.19 1.74 9.64
C SER A 24 -0.41 0.61 10.31
N LYS A 25 -1.07 -0.26 11.08
CA LYS A 25 -0.45 -1.50 11.60
C LYS A 25 -0.20 -2.53 10.51
N THR A 26 -1.09 -2.61 9.53
CA THR A 26 -0.97 -3.54 8.42
C THR A 26 0.16 -3.11 7.48
N TYR A 27 0.16 -1.83 7.09
CA TYR A 27 1.10 -1.25 6.15
C TYR A 27 2.00 -0.24 6.86
N PRO A 28 3.33 -0.43 6.87
CA PRO A 28 4.27 0.42 7.62
C PRO A 28 4.57 1.75 6.90
N TYR A 29 4.34 1.79 5.59
CA TYR A 29 4.46 2.98 4.75
C TYR A 29 3.47 2.92 3.61
N PHE A 30 3.30 4.05 2.92
CA PHE A 30 2.51 4.16 1.70
C PHE A 30 3.37 4.72 0.59
N LYS A 31 3.31 4.09 -0.58
CA LYS A 31 3.98 4.57 -1.78
C LYS A 31 3.30 5.83 -2.31
N LYS A 32 1.97 5.87 -2.30
CA LYS A 32 1.15 7.01 -2.70
C LYS A 32 -0.05 7.12 -1.75
N VAL A 33 -0.35 8.33 -1.29
CA VAL A 33 -1.65 8.64 -0.68
C VAL A 33 -2.22 9.87 -1.37
N GLN A 34 -3.44 9.74 -1.83
CA GLN A 34 -4.23 10.84 -2.36
C GLN A 34 -5.37 11.10 -1.39
N TYR A 35 -5.61 12.37 -1.08
CA TYR A 35 -6.85 12.74 -0.41
C TYR A 35 -7.54 13.84 -1.20
N ILE A 36 -8.86 13.78 -1.22
CA ILE A 36 -9.72 14.70 -1.95
C ILE A 36 -10.64 15.38 -0.94
N THR A 37 -10.72 16.70 -1.04
CA THR A 37 -11.61 17.51 -0.21
C THR A 37 -12.29 18.59 -1.03
N SER A 38 -13.59 18.77 -0.76
CA SER A 38 -14.43 19.85 -1.24
C SER A 38 -14.27 21.13 -0.39
N SER A 39 -13.59 21.03 0.77
CA SER A 39 -13.35 22.14 1.69
C SER A 39 -11.85 22.44 1.85
N PRO A 40 -11.21 23.09 0.86
CA PRO A 40 -9.76 23.28 0.82
C PRO A 40 -9.21 24.23 1.90
N SER A 41 -10.08 24.92 2.64
CA SER A 41 -9.68 25.83 3.73
C SER A 41 -9.16 25.13 4.99
N SER A 42 -9.30 23.80 5.10
CA SER A 42 -8.81 23.00 6.24
C SER A 42 -8.28 21.64 5.76
N PRO A 43 -7.11 21.62 5.09
CA PRO A 43 -6.52 20.36 4.64
C PRO A 43 -6.09 19.49 5.83
N PRO A 44 -6.14 18.16 5.71
CA PRO A 44 -5.40 17.21 6.54
C PRO A 44 -3.96 17.68 6.82
N PRO A 45 -3.43 17.40 8.03
CA PRO A 45 -2.07 17.79 8.37
C PRO A 45 -1.07 17.14 7.43
N SER A 46 0.02 17.83 7.10
CA SER A 46 1.09 17.23 6.30
C SER A 46 1.74 16.06 7.06
N PRO A 47 2.06 14.95 6.37
CA PRO A 47 2.89 13.90 6.95
C PRO A 47 4.24 14.49 7.36
N LYS A 48 4.78 13.98 8.46
CA LYS A 48 6.08 14.43 9.03
C LYS A 48 7.19 13.41 8.83
N VAL A 49 6.84 12.28 8.24
CA VAL A 49 7.66 11.08 8.24
C VAL A 49 7.76 10.55 6.81
N ARG A 50 8.99 10.48 6.30
CA ARG A 50 9.31 10.04 4.94
C ARG A 50 9.96 8.66 4.96
N ILE A 51 9.76 7.85 3.92
CA ILE A 51 10.58 6.66 3.67
C ILE A 51 11.83 7.02 2.87
N VAL A 52 12.94 6.40 3.24
CA VAL A 52 14.21 6.54 2.52
C VAL A 52 14.48 5.24 1.77
N GLN A 53 14.67 5.36 0.47
CA GLN A 53 15.11 4.28 -0.41
C GLN A 53 16.57 4.51 -0.80
N GLN A 54 17.41 3.51 -0.56
CA GLN A 54 18.83 3.58 -0.90
C GLN A 54 19.40 2.18 -1.14
N THR A 55 20.48 2.11 -1.91
CA THR A 55 21.26 0.87 -2.06
C THR A 55 22.25 0.74 -0.90
N THR A 56 22.41 -0.48 -0.38
CA THR A 56 23.45 -0.79 0.60
C THR A 56 23.93 -2.23 0.48
N ASN A 57 25.16 -2.46 0.95
CA ASN A 57 25.75 -3.76 1.20
C ASN A 57 25.81 -4.11 2.70
N ASN A 58 25.28 -3.23 3.55
CA ASN A 58 25.37 -3.35 5.00
C ASN A 58 23.98 -3.44 5.66
N LEU A 59 23.18 -4.37 5.17
CA LEU A 59 21.83 -4.61 5.66
C LEU A 59 21.82 -5.03 7.16
N TRP A 60 22.87 -5.73 7.61
CA TRP A 60 22.99 -6.19 9.00
C TRP A 60 23.03 -5.03 10.00
N ASP A 61 23.87 -4.01 9.75
CA ASP A 61 23.99 -2.87 10.65
C ASP A 61 22.71 -2.02 10.69
N LEU A 62 21.94 -2.00 9.60
CA LEU A 62 20.65 -1.31 9.57
C LEU A 62 19.63 -1.96 10.52
N LEU A 63 19.66 -3.28 10.70
CA LEU A 63 18.74 -4.00 11.61
C LEU A 63 18.89 -3.54 13.07
N GLN A 64 20.05 -3.01 13.43
CA GLN A 64 20.33 -2.53 14.79
C GLN A 64 19.81 -1.12 15.04
N THR A 65 19.58 -0.34 13.98
CA THR A 65 19.31 1.11 14.08
C THR A 65 17.93 1.51 13.56
N LYS A 66 17.30 0.69 12.71
CA LYS A 66 16.02 0.99 12.07
C LYS A 66 14.93 0.08 12.62
N LYS A 67 13.71 0.61 12.79
CA LYS A 67 12.55 -0.19 13.28
C LYS A 67 11.84 -0.97 12.17
N PHE A 68 12.05 -0.54 10.93
CA PHE A 68 11.45 -1.06 9.72
C PHE A 68 12.47 -1.04 8.60
N ILE A 69 12.57 -2.16 7.91
CA ILE A 69 13.42 -2.35 6.74
C ILE A 69 12.67 -3.26 5.78
N LEU A 70 12.56 -2.86 4.53
CA LEU A 70 12.25 -3.75 3.42
C LEU A 70 13.43 -3.72 2.46
N ALA A 71 14.10 -4.85 2.30
CA ALA A 71 15.24 -5.02 1.43
C ALA A 71 14.90 -5.98 0.28
N ILE A 72 15.22 -5.56 -0.94
CA ILE A 72 15.04 -6.34 -2.17
C ILE A 72 16.42 -6.44 -2.84
N PRO A 73 16.89 -7.65 -3.20
CA PRO A 73 18.14 -7.81 -3.95
C PRO A 73 18.11 -7.03 -5.26
N ILE A 74 19.21 -6.35 -5.60
CA ILE A 74 19.23 -5.41 -6.74
C ILE A 74 18.98 -6.11 -8.07
N ASP A 75 19.48 -7.34 -8.21
CA ASP A 75 19.27 -8.19 -9.39
C ASP A 75 17.79 -8.52 -9.62
N GLN A 76 16.95 -8.41 -8.58
CA GLN A 76 15.50 -8.65 -8.66
C GLN A 76 14.70 -7.40 -9.05
N LEU A 77 15.26 -6.19 -8.96
CA LEU A 77 14.51 -4.93 -9.23
C LEU A 77 14.07 -4.78 -10.69
N SER A 78 14.75 -5.47 -11.61
CA SER A 78 14.41 -5.47 -13.04
C SER A 78 13.28 -6.44 -13.40
N LEU A 79 12.86 -7.29 -12.47
CA LEU A 79 11.79 -8.26 -12.70
C LEU A 79 10.43 -7.55 -12.60
N GLN A 80 9.75 -7.44 -13.74
CA GLN A 80 8.47 -6.72 -13.88
C GLN A 80 7.29 -7.35 -13.11
N THR A 81 7.48 -8.51 -12.47
CA THR A 81 6.41 -9.19 -11.73
C THR A 81 6.76 -9.30 -10.25
N THR A 82 5.90 -8.72 -9.40
CA THR A 82 5.98 -8.78 -7.93
C THR A 82 5.93 -10.21 -7.38
N GLU A 83 5.45 -11.16 -8.18
CA GLU A 83 5.27 -12.57 -7.81
C GLU A 83 6.58 -13.34 -7.61
N LEU A 84 7.68 -12.89 -8.20
CA LEU A 84 8.99 -13.55 -8.13
C LEU A 84 10.00 -12.84 -7.21
N LEU A 85 9.67 -11.65 -6.72
CA LEU A 85 10.61 -10.81 -5.96
C LEU A 85 10.98 -11.47 -4.63
N GLU A 86 12.27 -11.72 -4.44
CA GLU A 86 12.80 -12.08 -3.14
C GLU A 86 12.89 -10.84 -2.26
N SER A 87 12.61 -10.99 -0.97
CA SER A 87 12.60 -9.85 -0.06
C SER A 87 12.96 -10.25 1.37
N PHE A 88 13.54 -9.30 2.08
CA PHE A 88 13.82 -9.35 3.49
C PHE A 88 13.09 -8.19 4.16
N GLU A 89 12.13 -8.48 5.03
CA GLU A 89 11.42 -7.48 5.81
C GLU A 89 11.77 -7.62 7.29
N PHE A 90 12.17 -6.52 7.93
CA PHE A 90 12.31 -6.41 9.37
C PHE A 90 11.28 -5.41 9.90
N ARG A 91 10.53 -5.80 10.92
CA ARG A 91 9.55 -4.93 11.58
C ARG A 91 9.53 -5.22 13.08
N ASP A 92 9.94 -4.24 13.88
CA ASP A 92 9.90 -4.26 15.34
C ASP A 92 10.46 -5.58 15.95
N GLY A 93 11.64 -6.00 15.48
CA GLY A 93 12.30 -7.21 15.98
C GLY A 93 11.94 -8.50 15.24
N LYS A 94 10.88 -8.50 14.42
CA LYS A 94 10.45 -9.66 13.63
C LYS A 94 10.98 -9.58 12.21
N ILE A 95 11.36 -10.73 11.66
CA ILE A 95 11.86 -10.84 10.30
C ILE A 95 10.93 -11.73 9.48
N THR A 96 10.60 -11.28 8.28
CA THR A 96 9.94 -12.06 7.24
C THR A 96 10.86 -12.12 6.02
N ILE A 97 11.19 -13.33 5.55
CA ILE A 97 11.99 -13.52 4.35
C ILE A 97 11.16 -14.27 3.31
N LEU A 98 11.11 -13.75 2.09
CA LEU A 98 10.49 -14.39 0.94
C LEU A 98 11.59 -14.83 -0.03
N LEU A 99 11.69 -16.13 -0.28
CA LEU A 99 12.72 -16.71 -1.14
C LEU A 99 12.11 -17.66 -2.16
N ASN A 100 12.70 -17.68 -3.36
CA ASN A 100 12.45 -18.73 -4.32
C ASN A 100 13.15 -20.02 -3.86
N GLN A 101 12.68 -21.16 -4.37
CA GLN A 101 13.19 -22.48 -3.98
C GLN A 101 14.72 -22.60 -4.02
N ASP A 102 15.37 -22.07 -5.06
CA ASP A 102 16.82 -22.22 -5.25
C ASP A 102 17.62 -21.48 -4.17
N ASN A 103 17.16 -20.31 -3.74
CA ASN A 103 17.79 -19.55 -2.67
C ASN A 103 17.37 -20.05 -1.29
N PHE A 104 16.15 -20.57 -1.13
CA PHE A 104 15.73 -21.25 0.09
C PHE A 104 16.63 -22.44 0.44
N GLN A 105 17.12 -23.20 -0.55
CA GLN A 105 18.04 -24.33 -0.32
C GLN A 105 19.40 -23.92 0.27
N LYS A 106 19.78 -22.64 0.15
CA LYS A 106 21.02 -22.09 0.71
C LYS A 106 20.84 -21.62 2.16
N VAL A 107 19.61 -21.61 2.67
CA VAL A 107 19.28 -21.12 4.00
C VAL A 107 19.62 -22.18 5.05
N PRO A 108 20.44 -21.86 6.07
CA PRO A 108 20.72 -22.79 7.15
C PRO A 108 19.46 -23.04 7.99
N PRO A 109 19.34 -24.21 8.65
CA PRO A 109 18.27 -24.44 9.61
C PRO A 109 18.44 -23.49 10.80
N GLY A 110 17.48 -22.60 11.01
CA GLY A 110 17.49 -21.65 12.13
C GLY A 110 16.60 -22.10 13.29
N PRO A 111 16.97 -21.78 14.54
CA PRO A 111 16.15 -22.10 15.72
C PRO A 111 14.86 -21.28 15.70
N ASN A 112 13.72 -21.95 15.95
CA ASN A 112 12.38 -21.32 16.04
C ASN A 112 11.91 -20.58 14.78
N TRP A 113 12.47 -20.90 13.60
CA TRP A 113 12.00 -20.32 12.35
C TRP A 113 10.73 -21.03 11.89
N THR A 114 9.68 -20.26 11.62
CA THR A 114 8.45 -20.80 11.04
C THR A 114 8.52 -20.69 9.52
N ILE A 115 8.63 -21.84 8.85
CA ILE A 115 8.74 -21.92 7.39
C ILE A 115 7.39 -22.30 6.80
N LYS A 116 6.90 -21.50 5.86
CA LYS A 116 5.68 -21.77 5.09
C LYS A 116 6.01 -21.88 3.62
N LYS A 117 5.58 -22.98 3.01
CA LYS A 117 5.67 -23.19 1.57
C LYS A 117 4.50 -22.48 0.88
N LEU A 118 4.81 -21.47 0.08
CA LEU A 118 3.87 -20.79 -0.80
C LEU A 118 3.90 -21.51 -2.16
N LYS A 119 2.74 -21.92 -2.65
CA LYS A 119 2.64 -22.60 -3.95
C LYS A 119 2.66 -21.54 -5.05
N MET A 120 3.57 -21.68 -6.01
CA MET A 120 3.57 -20.91 -7.25
C MET A 120 3.46 -21.86 -8.45
N ASP A 121 3.15 -21.30 -9.61
CA ASP A 121 2.58 -21.96 -10.78
C ASP A 121 3.32 -23.18 -11.35
N LYS A 122 2.58 -23.94 -12.16
CA LYS A 122 3.13 -24.96 -13.06
C LYS A 122 3.91 -24.26 -14.17
N VAL A 123 5.22 -24.40 -14.16
CA VAL A 123 6.07 -23.88 -15.24
C VAL A 123 6.35 -25.03 -16.20
N GLY A 124 6.03 -24.84 -17.49
CA GLY A 124 6.27 -25.85 -18.53
C GLY A 124 5.54 -25.59 -19.85
N HIS A 125 6.18 -25.97 -20.95
CA HIS A 125 5.58 -26.06 -22.29
C HIS A 125 5.70 -27.52 -22.77
N GLY A 126 4.64 -28.08 -23.34
CA GLY A 126 4.72 -29.38 -24.04
C GLY A 126 4.93 -30.62 -23.16
N GLY A 127 4.17 -30.77 -22.06
CA GLY A 127 4.04 -32.05 -21.35
C GLY A 127 4.95 -32.26 -20.13
N SER A 128 5.97 -31.41 -19.94
CA SER A 128 6.83 -31.42 -18.75
C SER A 128 6.51 -30.20 -17.87
N TYR A 129 5.76 -30.43 -16.79
CA TYR A 129 5.50 -29.40 -15.79
C TYR A 129 6.42 -29.61 -14.59
N TYR A 130 7.12 -28.55 -14.18
CA TYR A 130 7.77 -28.50 -12.88
C TYR A 130 7.08 -27.44 -12.02
N ALA A 131 6.91 -27.77 -10.74
CA ALA A 131 6.38 -26.83 -9.76
C ALA A 131 7.55 -26.00 -9.22
N LYS A 132 7.48 -24.67 -9.38
CA LYS A 132 8.42 -23.75 -8.73
C LYS A 132 7.80 -23.31 -7.40
N TYR A 133 8.52 -23.52 -6.31
CA TYR A 133 8.04 -23.17 -4.98
C TYR A 133 8.65 -21.87 -4.48
N ARG A 134 7.88 -21.14 -3.67
CA ARG A 134 8.35 -19.98 -2.90
C ARG A 134 8.18 -20.28 -1.42
N TYR A 135 9.06 -19.74 -0.60
CA TYR A 135 9.06 -19.99 0.83
C TYR A 135 8.96 -18.66 1.58
N LYS A 136 8.12 -18.65 2.60
CA LYS A 136 8.02 -17.57 3.58
C LYS A 136 8.61 -18.05 4.89
N ILE A 137 9.69 -17.42 5.32
CA ILE A 137 10.36 -17.70 6.59
C ILE A 137 9.99 -16.58 7.56
N LEU A 138 9.47 -16.95 8.73
CA LEU A 138 9.16 -16.03 9.82
C LEU A 138 10.11 -16.29 10.98
N ILE A 139 10.72 -15.23 11.50
CA ILE A 139 11.75 -15.29 12.54
C ILE A 139 11.43 -14.23 13.60
N ASP A 140 11.42 -14.63 14.87
CA ASP A 140 11.01 -13.75 15.98
C ASP A 140 12.17 -12.96 16.62
N SER A 141 13.42 -13.23 16.24
CA SER A 141 14.60 -12.53 16.78
C SER A 141 15.78 -12.51 15.81
N ILE A 142 16.60 -11.46 15.90
CA ILE A 142 17.89 -11.36 15.21
C ILE A 142 18.86 -12.40 15.79
N SER A 143 19.53 -13.18 14.93
CA SER A 143 20.52 -14.19 15.33
C SER A 143 21.65 -14.32 14.30
N SER A 144 22.70 -15.07 14.62
CA SER A 144 23.82 -15.33 13.71
C SER A 144 23.40 -16.02 12.40
N GLU A 145 22.35 -16.83 12.43
CA GLU A 145 21.80 -17.47 11.23
C GLU A 145 21.15 -16.44 10.30
N VAL A 146 20.54 -15.39 10.86
CA VAL A 146 20.02 -14.26 10.08
C VAL A 146 21.17 -13.52 9.40
N GLU A 147 22.27 -13.28 10.13
CA GLU A 147 23.46 -12.63 9.57
C GLU A 147 24.02 -13.41 8.37
N TYR A 148 24.07 -14.74 8.49
CA TYR A 148 24.49 -15.62 7.39
C TYR A 148 23.56 -15.48 6.18
N VAL A 149 22.25 -15.52 6.38
CA VAL A 149 21.26 -15.35 5.30
C VAL A 149 21.44 -14.00 4.61
N ILE A 150 21.65 -12.92 5.37
CA ILE A 150 21.89 -11.59 4.80
C ILE A 150 23.15 -11.61 3.93
N LYS A 151 24.27 -12.13 4.44
CA LYS A 151 25.54 -12.15 3.69
C LYS A 151 25.48 -12.99 2.42
N GLN A 152 24.69 -14.07 2.41
CA GLN A 152 24.61 -14.97 1.26
C GLN A 152 23.58 -14.55 0.22
N LEU A 153 22.43 -14.02 0.64
CA LEU A 153 21.27 -13.80 -0.23
C LEU A 153 20.88 -12.32 -0.39
N PHE A 154 21.35 -11.45 0.51
CA PHE A 154 21.01 -10.03 0.56
C PHE A 154 22.28 -9.17 0.70
N SER A 155 23.37 -9.58 0.04
CA SER A 155 24.68 -8.91 0.11
C SER A 155 24.70 -7.52 -0.53
N GLU A 156 23.83 -7.30 -1.52
CA GLU A 156 23.61 -6.00 -2.14
C GLU A 156 22.11 -5.83 -2.40
N VAL A 157 21.52 -4.83 -1.76
CA VAL A 157 20.06 -4.65 -1.73
C VAL A 157 19.68 -3.20 -1.92
N GLN A 158 18.55 -2.98 -2.58
CA GLN A 158 17.79 -1.75 -2.38
C GLN A 158 16.99 -1.89 -1.11
N VAL A 159 17.16 -0.94 -0.21
CA VAL A 159 16.51 -0.93 1.09
C VAL A 159 15.59 0.27 1.18
N THR A 160 14.35 -0.02 1.56
CA THR A 160 13.40 0.96 2.10
C THR A 160 13.49 0.91 3.61
N THR A 161 13.97 1.97 4.26
CA THR A 161 14.12 2.02 5.74
C THR A 161 13.05 2.89 6.41
N THR A 162 12.96 2.82 7.74
CA THR A 162 12.09 3.67 8.58
C THR A 162 12.12 5.13 8.17
N LEU A 163 10.94 5.67 7.92
CA LEU A 163 10.27 6.72 8.69
C LEU A 163 11.20 7.70 9.43
N GLU A 164 11.97 8.49 8.70
CA GLU A 164 12.72 9.61 9.30
C GLU A 164 11.82 10.85 9.37
N SER A 165 11.91 11.59 10.48
CA SER A 165 11.31 12.92 10.56
C SER A 165 12.08 13.81 9.60
N GLY A 166 11.45 14.21 8.51
CA GLY A 166 12.11 14.96 7.45
C GLY A 166 11.12 15.83 6.71
N ASP A 167 11.64 16.81 5.99
CA ASP A 167 10.84 17.70 5.15
C ASP A 167 10.19 16.87 4.04
N ILE A 168 8.89 16.68 4.16
CA ILE A 168 8.09 16.10 3.08
C ILE A 168 7.84 17.23 2.08
N PRO A 169 8.11 17.03 0.79
CA PRO A 169 7.76 17.99 -0.24
C PRO A 169 6.31 18.41 -0.07
N SER A 170 6.02 19.69 -0.31
CA SER A 170 4.64 20.16 -0.35
C SER A 170 3.84 19.23 -1.25
N PRO A 171 2.61 18.84 -0.83
CA PRO A 171 1.79 17.96 -1.64
C PRO A 171 1.65 18.53 -3.05
N GLU A 172 1.68 17.64 -4.04
CA GLU A 172 1.24 18.01 -5.39
C GLU A 172 -0.25 18.32 -5.28
N ASN A 173 -0.60 19.60 -5.50
CA ASN A 173 -1.97 20.08 -5.42
C ASN A 173 -2.55 20.14 -6.82
N GLU A 174 -3.70 19.50 -6.98
CA GLU A 174 -4.43 19.49 -8.24
C GLU A 174 -5.87 19.93 -7.96
N VAL A 175 -6.33 20.95 -8.68
CA VAL A 175 -7.74 21.33 -8.67
C VAL A 175 -8.45 20.41 -9.65
N ILE A 176 -9.27 19.51 -9.11
CA ILE A 176 -10.09 18.62 -9.91
C ILE A 176 -11.38 19.36 -10.25
N GLU A 177 -11.51 19.73 -11.52
CA GLU A 177 -12.79 20.12 -12.10
C GLU A 177 -13.51 18.88 -12.62
N ILE A 178 -14.68 18.60 -12.05
CA ILE A 178 -15.49 17.45 -12.46
C ILE A 178 -16.16 17.78 -13.81
N ASN A 179 -15.50 17.45 -14.92
CA ASN A 179 -16.02 17.58 -16.29
C ASN A 179 -16.37 16.18 -16.86
N ARG A 180 -17.50 16.09 -17.55
CA ARG A 180 -18.25 14.84 -17.73
C ARG A 180 -17.69 13.85 -18.77
N ASP A 181 -16.69 14.22 -19.57
CA ASP A 181 -16.43 13.51 -20.84
C ASP A 181 -14.95 13.29 -21.23
N GLU A 182 -13.94 13.55 -20.38
CA GLU A 182 -12.53 13.40 -20.82
C GLU A 182 -11.73 12.36 -20.01
N ASP A 183 -11.23 11.37 -20.74
CA ASP A 183 -10.11 10.45 -20.47
C ASP A 183 -10.16 9.53 -19.26
N LEU A 184 -11.33 8.93 -18.99
CA LEU A 184 -11.40 7.75 -18.11
C LEU A 184 -10.48 6.63 -18.60
N ASP A 185 -10.23 6.50 -19.90
CA ASP A 185 -9.40 5.40 -20.43
C ASP A 185 -7.92 5.52 -20.04
N GLU A 186 -7.44 6.73 -19.73
CA GLU A 186 -6.07 6.97 -19.28
C GLU A 186 -5.89 6.76 -17.77
N LEU A 187 -6.99 6.78 -17.01
CA LEU A 187 -6.97 6.55 -15.56
C LEU A 187 -6.75 5.07 -15.24
N ASP A 188 -5.91 4.83 -14.24
CA ASP A 188 -5.80 3.49 -13.67
C ASP A 188 -7.13 3.06 -13.00
N GLU A 189 -7.30 1.77 -12.72
CA GLU A 189 -8.54 1.25 -12.13
C GLU A 189 -8.87 1.94 -10.79
N TYR A 190 -7.87 2.36 -10.04
CA TYR A 190 -8.03 2.96 -8.73
C TYR A 190 -8.44 4.42 -8.83
N GLU A 191 -7.80 5.17 -9.73
CA GLU A 191 -8.16 6.54 -10.09
C GLU A 191 -9.58 6.61 -10.67
N LYS A 192 -10.01 5.59 -11.42
CA LYS A 192 -11.42 5.44 -11.82
C LYS A 192 -12.35 5.33 -10.61
N TYR A 193 -12.01 4.51 -9.61
CA TYR A 193 -12.84 4.41 -8.38
C TYR A 193 -12.88 5.70 -7.57
N GLU A 194 -11.75 6.41 -7.47
CA GLU A 194 -11.70 7.73 -6.86
C GLU A 194 -12.67 8.68 -7.55
N TYR A 195 -12.55 8.77 -8.88
CA TYR A 195 -13.35 9.66 -9.70
C TYR A 195 -14.85 9.31 -9.63
N LEU A 196 -15.19 8.03 -9.72
CA LEU A 196 -16.57 7.55 -9.57
C LEU A 196 -17.13 7.85 -8.17
N THR A 197 -16.30 7.73 -7.14
CA THR A 197 -16.70 8.06 -5.76
C THR A 197 -16.93 9.55 -5.61
N VAL A 198 -16.08 10.40 -6.19
CA VAL A 198 -16.29 11.85 -6.26
C VAL A 198 -17.64 12.12 -6.93
N ILE A 199 -17.86 11.68 -8.18
CA ILE A 199 -19.08 12.05 -8.92
C ILE A 199 -20.34 11.49 -8.27
N SER A 200 -20.34 10.25 -7.77
CA SER A 200 -21.51 9.64 -7.11
C SER A 200 -21.87 10.29 -5.76
N SER A 201 -20.93 11.00 -5.15
CA SER A 201 -21.12 11.73 -3.90
C SER A 201 -21.81 13.08 -4.09
N PHE A 202 -21.85 13.61 -5.32
CA PHE A 202 -22.48 14.88 -5.66
C PHE A 202 -23.71 14.66 -6.57
N GLN A 203 -24.89 14.64 -5.93
CA GLN A 203 -26.26 14.35 -6.44
C GLN A 203 -26.48 13.05 -7.24
N ARG A 204 -27.52 12.32 -6.84
CA ARG A 204 -27.45 10.86 -6.58
C ARG A 204 -28.50 10.00 -7.31
N GLN A 205 -29.18 10.50 -8.34
CA GLN A 205 -30.45 9.90 -8.79
C GLN A 205 -30.36 8.82 -9.89
N GLN A 206 -29.19 8.29 -10.28
CA GLN A 206 -29.08 7.46 -11.51
C GLN A 206 -28.15 6.23 -11.47
N VAL A 207 -27.85 5.66 -10.30
CA VAL A 207 -26.99 4.45 -10.24
C VAL A 207 -27.82 3.17 -10.37
N ILE A 208 -27.56 2.36 -11.41
CA ILE A 208 -28.09 0.98 -11.57
C ILE A 208 -26.90 0.00 -11.56
N GLN A 209 -27.06 -1.16 -10.91
CA GLN A 209 -26.08 -2.24 -10.85
C GLN A 209 -26.16 -3.15 -12.09
N ASP A 210 -25.01 -3.57 -12.63
CA ASP A 210 -24.91 -4.67 -13.60
C ASP A 210 -23.65 -5.53 -13.31
N GLU A 211 -23.75 -6.83 -13.54
CA GLU A 211 -22.86 -7.88 -13.04
C GLU A 211 -21.56 -8.06 -13.86
N ASN A 212 -21.34 -7.32 -14.96
CA ASN A 212 -20.20 -7.55 -15.88
C ASN A 212 -19.35 -6.31 -16.25
N LEU A 213 -19.35 -5.28 -15.40
CA LEU A 213 -18.46 -4.08 -15.41
C LEU A 213 -18.47 -3.14 -16.64
N SER A 214 -18.28 -1.85 -16.33
CA SER A 214 -17.80 -0.74 -17.19
C SER A 214 -18.82 0.06 -18.02
N SER A 215 -19.77 0.73 -17.38
CA SER A 215 -20.06 2.13 -17.75
C SER A 215 -20.92 2.81 -16.69
N PHE A 216 -20.48 3.99 -16.23
CA PHE A 216 -21.24 4.85 -15.34
C PHE A 216 -21.62 6.11 -16.10
N LYS A 217 -22.92 6.34 -16.31
CA LYS A 217 -23.43 7.60 -16.84
C LYS A 217 -24.06 8.38 -15.71
N LEU A 218 -23.54 9.58 -15.45
CA LEU A 218 -24.04 10.47 -14.40
C LEU A 218 -24.68 11.70 -15.07
N ILE A 219 -26.00 11.84 -14.95
CA ILE A 219 -26.75 13.03 -15.43
C ILE A 219 -27.18 13.90 -14.24
N GLY A 220 -26.76 15.17 -14.25
CA GLY A 220 -27.17 16.27 -13.33
C GLY A 220 -26.37 16.26 -12.02
N GLY A 221 -25.93 17.37 -11.39
CA GLY A 221 -26.02 18.82 -11.56
C GLY A 221 -25.23 19.47 -10.40
N ASN A 222 -24.61 20.63 -10.65
CA ASN A 222 -23.66 21.40 -9.82
C ASN A 222 -22.22 20.84 -9.72
N LYS A 223 -21.36 21.39 -10.58
CA LYS A 223 -19.90 21.26 -10.57
C LYS A 223 -19.36 21.72 -9.20
N GLY A 224 -19.00 20.77 -8.35
CA GLY A 224 -18.18 21.05 -7.16
C GLY A 224 -16.71 20.96 -7.56
N THR A 225 -15.97 22.06 -7.42
CA THR A 225 -14.50 22.00 -7.48
C THR A 225 -14.01 21.23 -6.26
N CYS A 226 -13.15 20.23 -6.49
CA CYS A 226 -12.48 19.51 -5.41
C CYS A 226 -10.99 19.76 -5.50
N THR A 227 -10.29 19.71 -4.37
CA THR A 227 -8.82 19.76 -4.35
C THR A 227 -8.29 18.39 -3.98
N LYS A 228 -7.43 17.84 -4.84
CA LYS A 228 -6.68 16.62 -4.60
C LYS A 228 -5.28 16.98 -4.14
N TYR A 229 -4.83 16.32 -3.10
CA TYR A 229 -3.50 16.43 -2.56
C TYR A 229 -2.83 15.07 -2.63
N THR A 230 -1.64 15.02 -3.22
CA THR A 230 -0.89 13.78 -3.38
C THR A 230 0.39 13.81 -2.56
N TYR A 231 0.54 12.83 -1.69
CA TYR A 231 1.79 12.53 -1.00
C TYR A 231 2.37 11.22 -1.51
N LYS A 232 3.69 11.16 -1.64
CA LYS A 232 4.44 9.98 -2.07
C LYS A 232 5.44 9.61 -1.00
N ASP A 233 5.68 8.31 -0.84
CA ASP A 233 6.77 7.78 -0.02
C ASP A 233 6.70 8.26 1.45
N ILE A 234 5.53 8.07 2.07
CA ILE A 234 5.24 8.55 3.42
C ILE A 234 5.04 7.42 4.43
N GLY A 235 5.29 7.72 5.71
CA GLY A 235 4.99 6.81 6.80
C GLY A 235 3.50 6.68 7.09
N SER A 236 3.05 5.45 7.35
CA SER A 236 1.63 5.19 7.59
C SER A 236 1.12 5.72 8.93
N SER A 237 2.01 5.95 9.89
CA SER A 237 1.68 6.57 11.18
C SER A 237 1.09 7.98 11.04
N TRP A 238 1.28 8.63 9.90
CA TRP A 238 0.62 9.89 9.59
C TRP A 238 -0.91 9.78 9.62
N MET A 239 -1.50 8.63 9.28
CA MET A 239 -2.97 8.52 9.32
C MET A 239 -3.53 8.66 10.72
N ASP A 240 -2.79 8.26 11.74
CA ASP A 240 -3.20 8.46 13.14
C ASP A 240 -3.28 9.97 13.49
N SER A 241 -2.64 10.84 12.70
CA SER A 241 -2.74 12.30 12.82
C SER A 241 -3.87 12.93 12.01
N ILE A 242 -4.50 12.19 11.08
CA ILE A 242 -5.67 12.68 10.35
C ILE A 242 -6.81 12.69 11.36
N GLY A 243 -7.05 13.88 11.92
CA GLY A 243 -8.06 14.09 12.95
C GLY A 243 -9.46 13.91 12.39
N VAL A 244 -10.42 13.76 13.31
CA VAL A 244 -11.84 13.63 12.93
C VAL A 244 -12.42 14.98 12.50
N ASP A 245 -11.76 16.06 12.90
CA ASP A 245 -12.02 17.43 12.49
C ASP A 245 -11.34 17.80 11.17
N SER A 246 -10.48 16.93 10.61
CA SER A 246 -9.91 17.13 9.28
C SER A 246 -10.99 16.92 8.22
N HIS A 247 -11.13 17.89 7.33
CA HIS A 247 -12.13 17.85 6.26
C HIS A 247 -11.57 17.09 5.07
N TRP A 248 -11.97 15.82 4.93
CA TRP A 248 -11.69 14.97 3.78
C TRP A 248 -12.97 14.27 3.35
N ASP A 249 -13.15 14.14 2.03
CA ASP A 249 -14.26 13.41 1.43
C ASP A 249 -13.81 12.00 1.03
N ILE A 250 -12.61 11.89 0.45
CA ILE A 250 -12.01 10.64 -0.01
C ILE A 250 -10.55 10.56 0.42
N ILE A 251 -10.09 9.39 0.87
CA ILE A 251 -8.68 9.05 1.03
C ILE A 251 -8.41 7.76 0.25
N SER A 252 -7.43 7.82 -0.63
CA SER A 252 -6.96 6.72 -1.44
C SER A 252 -5.54 6.37 -1.09
N ILE A 253 -5.32 5.14 -0.68
CA ILE A 253 -4.06 4.68 -0.12
C ILE A 253 -3.53 3.58 -1.00
N TYR A 254 -2.29 3.76 -1.44
CA TYR A 254 -1.54 2.80 -2.25
C TYR A 254 -0.34 2.34 -1.41
N PRO A 255 -0.48 1.25 -0.64
CA PRO A 255 0.63 0.72 0.13
C PRO A 255 1.77 0.24 -0.76
N ASP A 256 1.42 -0.33 -1.91
CA ASP A 256 2.32 -0.84 -2.93
C ASP A 256 1.67 -0.69 -4.33
N ASN A 257 2.23 -1.31 -5.36
CA ASN A 257 1.72 -1.23 -6.74
C ASN A 257 0.50 -2.13 -7.00
N SER A 258 0.12 -2.99 -6.04
CA SER A 258 -0.88 -4.05 -6.20
C SER A 258 -2.08 -3.92 -5.27
N SER A 259 -1.93 -3.17 -4.17
CA SER A 259 -2.97 -2.98 -3.16
C SER A 259 -3.51 -1.56 -3.23
N HIS A 260 -4.82 -1.41 -3.05
CA HIS A 260 -5.47 -0.11 -2.92
C HIS A 260 -6.53 -0.15 -1.82
N ILE A 261 -6.54 0.90 -1.00
CA ILE A 261 -7.56 1.10 0.03
C ILE A 261 -8.21 2.45 -0.22
N LEU A 262 -9.50 2.42 -0.49
CA LEU A 262 -10.31 3.60 -0.70
C LEU A 262 -11.21 3.82 0.51
N LEU A 263 -11.11 5.00 1.10
CA LEU A 263 -11.93 5.43 2.23
C LEU A 263 -12.78 6.60 1.77
N TYR A 264 -14.09 6.47 1.92
CA TYR A 264 -15.03 7.53 1.57
C TYR A 264 -15.87 7.87 2.79
N LYS A 265 -15.99 9.16 3.08
CA LYS A 265 -16.80 9.68 4.18
C LYS A 265 -17.99 10.46 3.62
N SER A 266 -19.17 9.90 3.81
CA SER A 266 -20.44 10.61 3.68
C SER A 266 -20.85 11.19 5.03
N THR A 267 -21.87 12.05 5.07
CA THR A 267 -22.37 12.76 6.27
C THR A 267 -22.47 11.86 7.49
N ASN A 268 -23.01 10.65 7.32
CA ASN A 268 -23.30 9.71 8.40
C ASN A 268 -22.76 8.31 8.15
N THR A 269 -21.88 8.11 7.16
CA THR A 269 -21.43 6.76 6.80
C THR A 269 -20.04 6.82 6.22
N MET A 270 -19.17 5.92 6.69
CA MET A 270 -17.84 5.70 6.14
C MET A 270 -17.81 4.36 5.42
N TYR A 271 -17.26 4.36 4.22
CA TYR A 271 -17.07 3.19 3.38
C TYR A 271 -15.59 2.94 3.23
N ILE A 272 -15.18 1.68 3.37
CA ILE A 272 -13.79 1.25 3.20
C ILE A 272 -13.80 0.12 2.18
N TRP A 273 -13.25 0.38 1.00
CA TRP A 273 -12.96 -0.65 0.00
C TRP A 273 -11.49 -1.02 0.08
N ASN A 274 -11.20 -2.32 0.02
CA ASN A 274 -9.83 -2.83 0.01
C ASN A 274 -9.70 -3.88 -1.09
N THR A 275 -8.80 -3.62 -2.05
CA THR A 275 -8.31 -4.60 -3.00
C THR A 275 -7.07 -5.26 -2.41
N LYS A 276 -7.19 -6.55 -2.12
CA LYS A 276 -6.06 -7.43 -1.86
C LYS A 276 -5.83 -8.34 -3.05
#